data_AF-A0A7W1S679-F1
#
_entry.id   AF-A0A7W1S679-F1
#
_cell.length_a   1.000
_cell.length_b   1.000
_cell.length_c   1.000
_cell.angle_alpha   90.00
_cell.angle_beta   90.00
_cell.angle_gamma   90.00
#
_symmetry.space_group_name_H-M   'P 1'
#
loop_
_entity.id
_entity.type
_entity.pdbx_description
1 polymer ?
#
loop_
_entity_poly.entity_id
_entity_poly.type
_entity_poly.pdbx_seq_one_letter_code
_entity_poly.pdbx_strand_id
1 'polypeptide(L)'
;MTNEKPKRQERKRTSQLSGLQIMFAAILAIGLILGLNFTRLFSAGQPLQQTYNELTTETAQLNKDQADLMRERDYVQSDDYVESWARDEGKMLLPGEHLVIPVGSQNTAEATAEPAAQQASVQTTQPDPPKWQLWWTLFFDSDPPQF
;
A
#
# COMPACT_ATOMS: atom_id res chain seq x y z
N MET A 1 -33.15 8.07 -99.63
CA MET A 1 -32.82 8.69 -98.33
C MET A 1 -33.82 8.21 -97.30
N THR A 2 -33.50 7.19 -96.50
CA THR A 2 -34.10 6.98 -95.17
C THR A 2 -33.13 6.17 -94.33
N ASN A 3 -32.93 6.64 -93.12
CA ASN A 3 -31.78 6.44 -92.26
C ASN A 3 -32.25 5.59 -91.06
N GLU A 4 -31.80 4.34 -90.93
CA GLU A 4 -32.07 3.54 -89.72
C GLU A 4 -30.92 3.66 -88.73
N LYS A 5 -31.22 4.24 -87.57
CA LYS A 5 -30.28 4.52 -86.48
C LYS A 5 -29.92 3.22 -85.73
N PRO A 6 -28.65 3.00 -85.34
CA PRO A 6 -28.28 1.78 -84.63
C PRO A 6 -28.63 1.82 -83.13
N LYS A 7 -28.98 0.63 -82.64
CA LYS A 7 -29.31 0.23 -81.25
C LYS A 7 -28.23 0.67 -80.26
N ARG A 8 -28.60 1.47 -79.25
CA ARG A 8 -27.70 1.95 -78.19
C ARG A 8 -27.49 0.83 -77.15
N GLN A 9 -26.28 0.26 -77.08
CA GLN A 9 -25.91 -0.72 -76.06
C GLN A 9 -25.47 0.00 -74.77
N GLU A 10 -26.19 -0.21 -73.67
CA GLU A 10 -25.76 0.22 -72.34
C GLU A 10 -24.60 -0.67 -71.86
N ARG A 11 -23.39 -0.11 -71.80
CA ARG A 11 -22.25 -0.75 -71.16
C ARG A 11 -22.33 -0.52 -69.64
N LYS A 12 -22.60 -1.60 -68.89
CA LYS A 12 -22.34 -1.65 -67.44
C LYS A 12 -20.88 -1.31 -67.18
N ARG A 13 -20.63 -0.14 -66.58
CA ARG A 13 -19.31 0.25 -66.10
C ARG A 13 -18.99 -0.58 -64.86
N THR A 14 -18.27 -1.67 -65.05
CA THR A 14 -17.55 -2.30 -63.95
C THR A 14 -16.48 -1.29 -63.51
N SER A 15 -16.62 -0.80 -62.28
CA SER A 15 -15.62 0.06 -61.65
C SER A 15 -14.33 -0.76 -61.51
N GLN A 16 -13.45 -0.60 -62.47
CA GLN A 16 -12.07 -1.06 -62.40
C GLN A 16 -11.41 -0.20 -61.32
N LEU A 17 -11.21 -0.78 -60.13
CA LEU A 17 -10.46 -0.12 -59.07
C LEU A 17 -9.07 0.18 -59.62
N SER A 18 -8.69 1.46 -59.61
CA SER A 18 -7.37 1.88 -60.08
C SER A 18 -6.31 1.19 -59.23
N GLY A 19 -5.23 0.69 -59.84
CA GLY A 19 -4.16 -0.02 -59.11
C GLY A 19 -3.60 0.79 -57.93
N LEU A 20 -3.66 2.11 -58.00
CA LEU A 20 -3.30 3.02 -56.92
C LEU A 20 -4.22 2.89 -55.68
N GLN A 21 -5.51 2.64 -55.90
CA GLN A 21 -6.51 2.46 -54.86
C GLN A 21 -6.32 1.11 -54.13
N ILE A 22 -5.92 0.08 -54.87
CA ILE A 22 -5.54 -1.23 -54.30
C ILE A 22 -4.26 -1.10 -53.47
N MET A 23 -3.26 -0.36 -53.98
CA MET A 23 -2.00 -0.14 -53.27
C MET A 23 -2.21 0.66 -51.97
N PHE A 24 -3.06 1.69 -52.01
CA PHE A 24 -3.41 2.48 -50.83
C PHE A 24 -4.15 1.65 -49.78
N ALA A 25 -5.12 0.83 -50.22
CA ALA A 25 -5.83 -0.10 -49.34
C ALA A 25 -4.89 -1.14 -48.72
N ALA A 26 -3.91 -1.65 -49.48
CA ALA A 26 -2.93 -2.60 -48.98
C ALA A 26 -2.02 -1.98 -47.90
N ILE A 27 -1.52 -0.76 -48.11
CA ILE A 27 -0.71 -0.05 -47.12
C ILE A 27 -1.51 0.24 -45.86
N LEU A 28 -2.76 0.68 -45.99
CA LEU A 28 -3.66 0.90 -44.85
C LEU A 28 -3.93 -0.38 -44.08
N ALA A 29 -4.18 -1.49 -44.78
CA ALA A 29 -4.40 -2.78 -44.16
C ALA A 29 -3.16 -3.27 -43.40
N ILE A 30 -1.97 -3.16 -44.00
CA ILE A 30 -0.70 -3.53 -43.36
C ILE A 30 -0.44 -2.64 -42.14
N GLY A 31 -0.62 -1.32 -42.27
CA GLY A 31 -0.47 -0.38 -41.15
C GLY A 31 -1.43 -0.66 -39.99
N LEU A 32 -2.69 -1.01 -40.30
CA LEU A 32 -3.69 -1.38 -39.31
C LEU A 32 -3.36 -2.71 -38.62
N ILE A 33 -2.91 -3.73 -39.37
CA ILE A 33 -2.49 -5.02 -38.84
C ILE A 33 -1.27 -4.86 -37.93
N LEU A 34 -0.29 -4.04 -38.31
CA LEU A 34 0.87 -3.76 -37.47
C LEU A 34 0.45 -3.00 -36.20
N GLY A 35 -0.35 -1.93 -36.32
CA GLY A 35 -0.82 -1.14 -35.17
C GLY A 35 -1.62 -1.96 -34.16
N LEU A 36 -2.47 -2.87 -34.62
CA LEU A 36 -3.24 -3.78 -33.75
C LEU A 36 -2.36 -4.85 -33.09
N ASN A 37 -1.30 -5.32 -33.76
CA ASN A 37 -0.35 -6.29 -33.19
C ASN A 37 0.52 -5.67 -32.08
N PHE A 38 0.90 -4.40 -32.19
CA PHE A 38 1.69 -3.72 -31.15
C PHE A 38 0.96 -3.57 -29.81
N THR A 39 -0.38 -3.57 -29.81
CA THR A 39 -1.19 -3.46 -28.58
C THR A 39 -1.10 -4.74 -27.73
N ARG A 40 -0.83 -5.91 -28.32
CA ARG A 40 -0.85 -7.21 -27.63
C ARG A 40 0.53 -7.68 -27.14
N LEU A 41 1.61 -7.14 -27.68
CA LEU A 41 2.97 -7.51 -27.29
C LEU A 41 3.42 -6.83 -25.98
N PHE A 42 2.88 -5.64 -25.68
CA PHE A 42 3.16 -4.92 -24.42
C PHE A 42 2.60 -5.63 -23.17
N SER A 43 1.60 -6.50 -23.33
CA SER A 43 0.96 -7.23 -22.23
C SER A 43 1.69 -8.50 -21.78
N ALA A 44 2.71 -8.97 -22.49
CA ALA A 44 3.38 -10.25 -22.16
C ALA A 44 4.65 -10.09 -21.29
N GLY A 45 5.31 -8.92 -21.32
CA GLY A 45 6.56 -8.69 -20.57
C GLY A 45 6.39 -8.10 -19.17
N GLN A 46 5.35 -7.28 -18.97
CA GLN A 46 5.03 -6.68 -17.66
C GLN A 46 4.59 -7.67 -16.57
N PRO A 47 3.70 -8.65 -16.83
CA PRO A 47 3.20 -9.52 -15.76
C PRO A 47 4.30 -10.40 -15.17
N LEU A 48 5.27 -10.85 -15.97
CA LEU A 48 6.34 -11.73 -15.47
C LEU A 48 7.28 -11.00 -14.50
N GLN A 49 7.63 -9.75 -14.78
CA GLN A 49 8.48 -8.96 -13.88
C GLN A 49 7.75 -8.62 -12.58
N GLN A 50 6.44 -8.32 -12.66
CA GLN A 50 5.62 -8.08 -11.47
C GLN A 50 5.54 -9.31 -10.59
N THR A 51 5.23 -10.48 -11.16
CA THR A 51 5.20 -11.75 -10.42
C THR A 51 6.57 -12.10 -9.82
N TYR A 52 7.66 -11.87 -10.55
CA TYR A 52 9.01 -12.11 -10.02
C TYR A 52 9.31 -11.22 -8.81
N ASN A 53 8.98 -9.93 -8.90
CA ASN A 53 9.19 -8.99 -7.80
C ASN A 53 8.32 -9.34 -6.58
N GLU A 54 7.08 -9.76 -6.79
CA GLU A 54 6.15 -10.18 -5.74
C GLU A 54 6.70 -11.40 -5.00
N LEU A 55 7.05 -12.47 -5.72
CA LEU A 55 7.63 -13.69 -5.14
C LEU A 55 8.95 -13.42 -4.42
N THR A 56 9.78 -12.52 -4.95
CA THR A 56 11.04 -12.12 -4.30
C THR A 56 10.78 -11.42 -2.97
N THR A 57 9.79 -10.53 -2.93
CA THR A 57 9.39 -9.81 -1.72
C THR A 57 8.81 -10.76 -0.68
N GLU A 58 7.93 -11.68 -1.11
CA GLU A 58 7.34 -12.70 -0.24
C GLU A 58 8.42 -13.60 0.37
N THR A 59 9.35 -14.08 -0.46
CA THR A 59 10.47 -14.93 0.02
C THR A 59 11.36 -14.17 1.00
N ALA A 60 11.63 -12.88 0.76
CA ALA A 60 12.40 -12.06 1.70
C ALA A 60 11.69 -11.90 3.04
N GLN A 61 10.37 -11.70 3.04
CA GLN A 61 9.58 -11.61 4.25
C GLN A 61 9.57 -12.93 5.03
N LEU A 62 9.30 -14.06 4.35
CA LEU A 62 9.29 -15.38 4.98
C LEU A 62 10.64 -15.73 5.61
N ASN A 63 11.75 -15.40 4.94
CA ASN A 63 13.10 -15.63 5.49
C ASN A 63 13.35 -14.80 6.75
N LYS A 64 12.85 -13.56 6.79
CA LYS A 64 12.94 -12.71 7.97
C LYS A 64 12.13 -13.30 9.12
N ASP A 65 10.88 -13.68 8.86
CA ASP A 65 9.99 -14.28 9.86
C ASP A 65 10.57 -15.59 10.39
N GLN A 66 11.13 -16.44 9.53
CA GLN A 66 11.82 -17.65 9.95
C GLN A 66 13.01 -17.33 10.87
N ALA A 67 13.83 -16.33 10.54
CA ALA A 67 14.96 -15.95 11.38
C ALA A 67 14.53 -15.39 12.75
N ASP A 68 13.43 -14.64 12.79
CA ASP A 68 12.82 -14.15 14.03
C ASP A 68 12.31 -15.30 14.89
N LEU A 69 11.54 -16.23 14.31
CA LEU A 69 11.02 -17.41 15.01
C LEU A 69 12.11 -18.35 15.49
N MET A 70 13.19 -18.51 14.72
CA MET A 70 14.35 -19.30 15.14
C MET A 70 15.03 -18.67 16.36
N ARG A 71 15.19 -17.35 16.39
CA ARG A 71 15.74 -16.65 17.56
C ARG A 71 14.85 -16.79 18.78
N GLU A 72 13.54 -16.67 18.62
CA GLU A 72 12.60 -16.84 19.72
C GLU A 72 12.61 -18.27 20.26
N ARG A 73 12.60 -19.27 19.37
CA ARG A 73 12.77 -20.67 19.76
C ARG A 73 14.06 -20.88 20.55
N ASP A 74 15.17 -20.35 20.06
CA ASP A 74 16.49 -20.53 20.70
C ASP A 74 16.53 -19.86 22.07
N TYR A 75 15.89 -18.70 22.22
CA TYR A 75 15.73 -18.02 23.52
C TYR A 75 14.88 -18.86 24.48
N VAL A 76 13.71 -19.35 24.05
CA VAL A 76 12.84 -20.17 24.91
C VAL A 76 13.50 -21.49 25.32
N GLN A 77 14.44 -22.01 24.52
CA GLN A 77 15.23 -23.19 24.85
C GLN A 77 16.47 -22.91 25.71
N SER A 78 16.82 -21.65 25.94
CA SER A 78 18.02 -21.29 26.70
C SER A 78 17.79 -21.33 28.21
N ASP A 79 18.89 -21.46 28.95
CA ASP A 79 18.86 -21.41 30.41
C ASP A 79 18.40 -20.02 30.92
N ASP A 80 18.68 -18.95 30.18
CA ASP A 80 18.24 -17.59 30.51
C ASP A 80 16.70 -17.48 30.59
N TYR A 81 15.99 -18.19 29.70
CA TYR A 81 14.52 -18.26 29.75
C TYR A 81 14.03 -19.07 30.94
N VAL A 82 14.70 -20.17 31.28
CA VAL A 82 14.38 -20.95 32.48
C VAL A 82 14.55 -20.10 33.74
N GLU A 83 15.61 -19.31 33.80
CA GLU A 83 15.90 -18.43 34.92
C GLU A 83 14.88 -17.29 35.03
N SER A 84 14.52 -16.63 33.93
CA SER A 84 13.49 -15.58 33.93
C SER A 84 12.13 -16.14 34.33
N TRP A 85 11.71 -17.26 33.75
CA TRP A 85 10.47 -17.94 34.11
C TRP A 85 10.45 -18.35 35.59
N ALA A 86 11.55 -18.92 36.08
CA ALA A 86 11.68 -19.34 37.48
C ALA A 86 11.47 -18.17 38.45
N ARG A 87 12.02 -16.98 38.15
CA ARG A 87 11.86 -15.79 39.01
C ARG A 87 10.49 -15.13 38.86
N ASP A 88 10.00 -14.99 37.64
CA ASP A 88 8.81 -14.19 37.34
C ASP A 88 7.52 -14.96 37.58
N GLU A 89 7.41 -16.19 37.06
CA GLU A 89 6.22 -17.02 37.17
C GLU A 89 6.35 -18.06 38.29
N GLY A 90 7.49 -18.75 38.33
CA GLY A 90 7.74 -19.82 39.30
C GLY A 90 7.93 -19.33 40.74
N LYS A 91 8.26 -18.04 40.93
CA LYS A 91 8.67 -17.44 42.21
C LYS A 91 9.75 -18.27 42.94
N MET A 92 10.58 -18.96 42.16
CA MET A 92 11.68 -19.79 42.62
C MET A 92 12.92 -18.92 42.85
N LEU A 93 13.76 -19.34 43.78
CA LEU A 93 15.00 -18.66 44.15
C LEU A 93 16.17 -19.64 44.05
N LEU A 94 17.36 -19.14 43.69
CA LEU A 94 18.56 -19.94 43.73
C LEU A 94 18.96 -20.26 45.19
N PRO A 95 19.70 -21.36 45.41
CA PRO A 95 20.24 -21.66 46.73
C PRO A 95 21.09 -20.48 47.26
N GLY A 96 20.65 -19.88 48.38
CA GLY A 96 21.32 -18.74 49.03
C GLY A 96 20.71 -17.36 48.74
N GLU A 97 19.71 -17.26 47.86
CA GLU A 97 18.95 -16.02 47.67
C GLU A 97 17.85 -15.88 48.75
N HIS A 98 17.60 -14.64 49.19
CA HIS A 98 16.57 -14.31 50.17
C HIS A 98 15.47 -13.44 49.54
N LEU A 99 14.24 -13.95 49.50
CA LEU A 99 13.09 -13.19 49.05
C LEU A 99 12.71 -12.14 50.10
N VAL A 100 12.86 -10.86 49.75
CA VAL A 100 12.40 -9.74 50.58
C VAL A 100 11.05 -9.28 50.04
N ILE A 101 9.99 -9.49 50.82
CA ILE A 101 8.67 -8.92 50.55
C ILE A 101 8.56 -7.65 51.41
N PRO A 102 8.52 -6.44 50.81
CA PRO A 102 8.26 -5.23 51.56
C PRO A 102 6.82 -5.30 52.10
N VAL A 103 6.69 -5.64 53.37
CA VAL A 103 5.45 -5.36 54.08
C VAL A 103 5.42 -3.85 54.31
N GLY A 104 4.43 -3.17 53.72
CA GLY A 104 4.20 -1.76 54.00
C GLY A 104 4.18 -1.59 55.51
N SER A 105 5.04 -0.72 56.04
CA SER A 105 4.97 -0.40 57.45
C SER A 105 3.58 0.18 57.69
N GLN A 106 2.80 -0.47 58.56
CA GLN A 106 1.62 0.11 59.19
C GLN A 106 2.03 1.25 60.15
N ASN A 107 3.14 1.94 59.86
CA ASN A 107 3.30 3.29 60.33
C ASN A 107 2.20 4.05 59.63
N THR A 108 1.17 4.37 60.41
CA THR A 108 0.36 5.55 60.18
C THR A 108 1.34 6.63 59.76
N ALA A 109 1.43 6.88 58.45
CA ALA A 109 2.05 8.08 57.98
C ALA A 109 1.19 9.15 58.64
N GLU A 110 1.73 9.84 59.65
CA GLU A 110 1.24 11.18 59.92
C GLU A 110 1.21 11.84 58.55
N ALA A 111 0.01 12.26 58.14
CA ALA A 111 -0.19 12.92 56.89
C ALA A 111 0.78 14.11 56.87
N THR A 112 1.94 13.93 56.21
CA THR A 112 2.74 15.04 55.76
C THR A 112 1.75 15.91 55.01
N ALA A 113 1.52 17.12 55.51
CA ALA A 113 0.65 18.07 54.85
C ALA A 113 1.10 18.12 53.39
N GLU A 114 0.25 17.58 52.53
CA GLU A 114 0.42 17.63 51.10
C GLU A 114 0.66 19.12 50.80
N PRO A 115 1.78 19.50 50.15
CA PRO A 115 1.90 20.86 49.64
C PRO A 115 0.62 21.05 48.85
N ALA A 116 -0.24 22.01 49.24
CA ALA A 116 -1.49 22.23 48.57
C ALA A 116 -1.16 22.42 47.09
N ALA A 117 -1.33 21.35 46.32
CA ALA A 117 -1.16 21.38 44.90
C ALA A 117 -2.26 22.33 44.48
N GLN A 118 -1.88 23.56 44.16
CA GLN A 118 -2.70 24.39 43.33
C GLN A 118 -2.93 23.53 42.11
N GLN A 119 -4.10 22.90 42.06
CA GLN A 119 -4.63 22.27 40.88
C GLN A 119 -4.82 23.42 39.90
N ALA A 120 -3.72 23.84 39.27
CA ALA A 120 -3.80 24.48 37.98
C ALA A 120 -4.50 23.42 37.14
N SER A 121 -5.79 23.64 36.89
CA SER A 121 -6.54 22.91 35.89
C SER A 121 -5.74 23.06 34.61
N VAL A 122 -4.90 22.08 34.29
CA VAL A 122 -4.25 22.01 32.99
C VAL A 122 -5.41 21.72 32.05
N GLN A 123 -5.92 22.77 31.44
CA GLN A 123 -6.85 22.68 30.33
C GLN A 123 -6.08 22.03 29.18
N THR A 124 -6.08 20.69 29.14
CA THR A 124 -5.45 19.90 28.08
C THR A 124 -6.29 19.88 26.79
N THR A 125 -7.47 20.50 26.80
CA THR A 125 -8.26 20.70 25.59
C THR A 125 -7.86 22.03 24.95
N GLN A 126 -6.89 21.99 24.03
CA GLN A 126 -6.83 23.00 23.00
C GLN A 126 -8.19 23.00 22.29
N PRO A 127 -8.89 24.14 22.15
CA PRO A 127 -10.14 24.17 21.41
C PRO A 127 -9.89 23.65 20.00
N ASP A 128 -10.55 22.55 19.62
CA ASP A 128 -10.48 22.07 18.26
C ASP A 128 -10.93 23.19 17.32
N PRO A 129 -10.14 23.52 16.28
CA PRO A 129 -10.55 24.54 15.34
C PRO A 129 -11.88 24.13 14.69
N PRO A 130 -12.79 25.07 14.46
CA PRO A 130 -14.06 24.78 13.82
C PRO A 130 -13.81 24.13 12.45
N LYS A 131 -14.60 23.11 12.10
CA LYS A 131 -14.36 22.25 10.92
C LYS A 131 -14.11 23.01 9.61
N TRP A 132 -14.76 24.16 9.40
CA TRP A 132 -14.57 24.98 8.21
C TRP A 132 -13.13 25.50 8.06
N GLN A 133 -12.44 25.73 9.17
CA GLN A 133 -11.06 26.21 9.21
C GLN A 133 -10.09 25.11 8.77
N LEU A 134 -10.37 23.85 9.15
CA LEU A 134 -9.65 22.67 8.65
C LEU A 134 -9.85 22.46 7.15
N TRP A 135 -11.08 22.67 6.65
CA TRP A 135 -11.33 22.62 5.21
C TRP A 135 -10.56 23.71 4.47
N TRP A 136 -10.51 24.92 5.02
CA TRP A 136 -9.78 26.03 4.41
C TRP A 136 -8.29 25.69 4.22
N THR A 137 -7.62 25.17 5.25
CA THR A 137 -6.19 24.81 5.18
C THR A 137 -5.89 23.67 4.20
N LEU A 138 -6.88 22.82 3.88
CA LEU A 138 -6.70 21.76 2.88
C LEU A 138 -6.75 22.28 1.45
N PHE A 139 -7.48 23.37 1.20
CA PHE A 139 -7.67 23.93 -0.15
C PHE A 139 -6.83 25.17 -0.41
N PHE A 140 -6.39 25.88 0.63
CA PHE A 140 -5.69 27.15 0.52
C PHE A 140 -4.48 27.18 1.46
N ASP A 141 -3.30 27.48 0.90
CA ASP A 141 -2.04 27.63 1.64
C ASP A 141 -1.91 29.04 2.24
N SER A 142 -2.96 29.47 2.95
CA SER A 142 -3.08 30.81 3.53
C SER A 142 -4.01 30.80 4.74
N ASP A 143 -3.76 31.71 5.69
CA ASP A 143 -4.60 31.83 6.88
C ASP A 143 -6.05 32.20 6.52
N PRO A 144 -7.04 31.60 7.20
CA PRO A 144 -8.45 31.87 6.96
C PRO A 144 -8.83 33.30 7.38
N PRO A 145 -9.78 33.95 6.68
CA PRO A 145 -10.22 35.29 7.02
C PRO A 145 -10.86 35.35 8.42
N GLN A 146 -10.48 36.36 9.21
CA GLN A 146 -11.08 36.67 10.52
C GLN A 146 -12.32 37.54 10.30
N PHE A 147 -13.48 37.10 10.77
CA PHE A 147 -14.76 37.84 10.72
C PHE A 147 -15.15 38.37 12.10
#